data_AF-A0AAU0NIC0-F1
#
_entry.id   AF-A0AAU0NIC0-F1
#
_cell.length_a   1.000
_cell.length_b   1.000
_cell.length_c   1.000
_cell.angle_alpha   90.00
_cell.angle_beta   90.00
_cell.angle_gamma   90.00
#
_symmetry.space_group_name_H-M   'P 1'
#
loop_
_entity.id
_entity.type
_entity.pdbx_description
1 polymer ?
#
loop_
_entity_poly.entity_id
_entity_poly.type
_entity_poly.pdbx_seq_one_letter_code
_entity_poly.pdbx_strand_id
1 'polypeptide(L)'
;MNDSRGFFTSRVFGTFVQEGLRLLAEGVHPARIEMAALKAGMPVGPLAIQDEVSLTLSEHVAAESRKALATQGKERPSTDADAVIQTMIHEFNRKGKAAGAGFYDYPEGGKKQLWSGLEHWYKEVDISEQEMIDRFLFVQALDTVRCLEEGVLESVVDANIGSIFGIGFAAWTGGAVQFLNQYGLTKTLNRAEILERKYGERFKAPQLLKQKVAEGQRF
;
A
#
# COMPACT_ATOMS: atom_id res chain seq x y z
N MET A 1 -10.88 -3.43 -18.91
CA MET A 1 -9.73 -3.89 -18.10
C MET A 1 -8.89 -4.80 -18.97
N ASN A 2 -7.69 -4.37 -19.34
CA ASN A 2 -6.76 -5.18 -20.11
C ASN A 2 -5.95 -6.11 -19.19
N ASP A 3 -5.62 -7.30 -19.70
CA ASP A 3 -4.92 -8.34 -18.95
C ASP A 3 -3.48 -7.88 -18.63
N SER A 4 -3.23 -7.56 -17.36
CA SER A 4 -1.92 -7.20 -16.84
C SER A 4 -1.72 -7.90 -15.49
N ARG A 5 -0.46 -8.05 -15.09
CA ARG A 5 -0.11 -8.88 -13.94
C ARG A 5 -0.61 -8.25 -12.62
N GLY A 6 -1.76 -8.75 -12.17
CA GLY A 6 -2.54 -8.16 -11.09
C GLY A 6 -3.51 -7.12 -11.66
N PHE A 7 -4.79 -7.48 -11.75
CA PHE A 7 -5.86 -6.53 -12.05
C PHE A 7 -5.72 -5.27 -11.18
N PHE A 8 -6.15 -4.12 -11.69
CA PHE A 8 -6.09 -2.80 -11.03
C PHE A 8 -6.28 -2.87 -9.51
N THR A 9 -7.33 -3.57 -9.06
CA THR A 9 -7.65 -3.68 -7.64
C THR A 9 -6.56 -4.37 -6.82
N SER A 10 -6.14 -5.58 -7.20
CA SER A 10 -5.12 -6.34 -6.47
C SER A 10 -3.76 -5.62 -6.46
N ARG A 11 -3.39 -4.99 -7.58
CA ARG A 11 -2.13 -4.26 -7.71
C ARG A 11 -2.10 -3.06 -6.77
N VAL A 12 -3.09 -2.17 -6.88
CA VAL A 12 -3.12 -0.94 -6.09
C VAL A 12 -3.35 -1.25 -4.61
N PHE A 13 -4.22 -2.19 -4.28
CA PHE A 13 -4.42 -2.67 -2.90
C PHE A 13 -3.11 -3.17 -2.27
N GLY A 14 -2.31 -3.94 -3.02
CA GLY A 14 -1.02 -4.43 -2.55
C GLY A 14 -0.05 -3.31 -2.17
N THR A 15 -0.14 -2.12 -2.79
CA THR A 15 0.71 -0.98 -2.42
C THR A 15 0.40 -0.45 -1.02
N PHE A 16 -0.88 -0.40 -0.62
CA PHE A 16 -1.31 0.01 0.72
C PHE A 16 -0.77 -0.94 1.79
N VAL A 17 -0.93 -2.24 1.56
CA VAL A 17 -0.49 -3.28 2.49
C VAL A 17 1.03 -3.21 2.65
N GLN A 18 1.77 -3.20 1.55
CA GLN A 18 3.23 -3.12 1.62
C GLN A 18 3.71 -1.81 2.27
N GLU A 19 3.00 -0.69 2.12
CA GLU A 19 3.38 0.55 2.78
C GLU A 19 3.22 0.49 4.30
N GLY A 20 2.17 -0.18 4.79
CA GLY A 20 2.02 -0.45 6.22
C GLY A 20 3.14 -1.32 6.78
N LEU A 21 3.57 -2.33 6.02
CA LEU A 21 4.68 -3.19 6.41
C LEU A 21 6.03 -2.44 6.39
N ARG A 22 6.24 -1.51 5.46
CA ARG A 22 7.42 -0.63 5.45
C ARG A 22 7.44 0.31 6.65
N LEU A 23 6.30 0.92 6.99
CA LEU A 23 6.20 1.73 8.21
C LEU A 23 6.54 0.93 9.47
N LEU A 24 6.11 -0.34 9.53
CA LEU A 24 6.48 -1.24 10.62
C LEU A 24 7.99 -1.50 10.62
N ALA A 25 8.58 -1.85 9.47
CA ALA A 25 10.02 -2.09 9.34
C ALA A 25 10.89 -0.86 9.69
N GLU A 26 10.40 0.34 9.38
CA GLU A 26 11.00 1.63 9.76
C GLU A 26 10.92 1.88 11.28
N GLY A 27 10.08 1.14 11.99
CA GLY A 27 9.96 1.13 13.44
C GLY A 27 8.78 1.91 14.01
N VAL A 28 7.83 2.31 13.15
CA VAL A 28 6.60 2.95 13.62
C VAL A 28 5.78 1.97 14.45
N HIS A 29 5.31 2.43 15.61
CA HIS A 29 4.46 1.63 16.49
C HIS A 29 3.21 1.10 15.74
N PRO A 30 2.90 -0.22 15.79
CA PRO A 30 1.83 -0.83 14.99
C PRO A 30 0.46 -0.16 15.13
N ALA A 31 0.09 0.24 16.35
CA ALA A 31 -1.16 0.95 16.58
C ALA A 31 -1.23 2.31 15.86
N ARG A 32 -0.10 3.02 15.73
CA ARG A 32 -0.05 4.30 15.01
C ARG A 32 -0.25 4.10 13.51
N ILE A 33 0.29 3.02 12.94
CA ILE A 33 0.13 2.65 11.53
C ILE A 33 -1.35 2.39 11.21
N GLU A 34 -2.00 1.55 12.03
CA GLU A 34 -3.41 1.21 11.90
C GLU A 34 -4.30 2.45 12.05
N MET A 35 -4.06 3.29 13.07
CA MET A 35 -4.83 4.51 13.28
C MET A 35 -4.64 5.53 12.17
N ALA A 36 -3.44 5.67 11.61
CA ALA A 36 -3.20 6.57 10.48
C ALA A 36 -3.96 6.10 9.22
N ALA A 37 -4.02 4.80 8.96
CA ALA A 37 -4.80 4.28 7.84
C ALA A 37 -6.30 4.54 8.01
N LEU A 38 -6.85 4.33 9.20
CA LEU A 38 -8.26 4.66 9.50
C LEU A 38 -8.54 6.16 9.34
N LYS A 39 -7.64 7.02 9.83
CA LYS A 39 -7.74 8.48 9.68
C LYS A 39 -7.56 8.96 8.24
N ALA A 40 -6.80 8.23 7.43
CA ALA A 40 -6.73 8.47 5.99
C ALA A 40 -8.08 8.18 5.31
N GLY A 41 -8.96 7.40 5.94
CA GLY A 41 -10.28 7.02 5.43
C GLY A 41 -10.36 5.59 4.92
N MET A 42 -9.34 4.76 5.19
CA MET A 42 -9.39 3.32 4.86
C MET A 42 -10.31 2.60 5.84
N PRO A 43 -11.07 1.57 5.40
CA PRO A 43 -11.99 0.84 6.27
C PRO A 43 -11.28 -0.08 7.27
N VAL A 44 -10.08 -0.55 6.94
CA VAL A 44 -9.26 -1.47 7.73
C VAL A 44 -7.80 -1.04 7.58
N GLY A 45 -7.01 -1.12 8.66
CA GLY A 45 -5.60 -0.81 8.57
C GLY A 45 -4.77 -1.94 7.91
N PRO A 46 -3.53 -1.62 7.52
CA PRO A 46 -2.75 -2.45 6.61
C PRO A 46 -2.26 -3.76 7.23
N LEU A 47 -1.98 -3.80 8.53
CA LEU A 47 -1.56 -5.05 9.22
C LEU A 47 -2.78 -5.95 9.42
N ALA A 48 -3.90 -5.36 9.82
CA ALA A 48 -5.16 -6.07 9.98
C ALA A 48 -5.63 -6.73 8.69
N ILE A 49 -5.55 -6.03 7.55
CA ILE A 49 -5.97 -6.60 6.27
C ILE A 49 -4.96 -7.64 5.74
N GLN A 50 -3.66 -7.48 6.01
CA GLN A 50 -2.66 -8.48 5.67
C GLN A 50 -2.92 -9.82 6.40
N ASP A 51 -3.39 -9.78 7.64
CA ASP A 51 -3.79 -11.01 8.35
C ASP A 51 -5.00 -11.70 7.72
N GLU A 52 -5.97 -10.94 7.19
CA GLU A 52 -7.15 -11.50 6.50
C GLU A 52 -6.75 -12.13 5.15
N VAL A 53 -5.81 -11.52 4.42
CA VAL A 53 -5.32 -12.03 3.13
C VAL A 53 -4.38 -13.23 3.27
N SER A 54 -3.77 -13.41 4.44
CA SER A 54 -2.67 -14.35 4.74
C SER A 54 -1.28 -13.87 4.32
N LEU A 55 -0.32 -13.94 5.25
CA LEU A 55 1.08 -13.60 5.01
C LEU A 55 1.73 -14.61 4.05
N THR A 56 1.35 -15.89 4.14
CA THR A 56 1.89 -16.94 3.25
C THR A 56 1.46 -16.75 1.81
N LEU A 57 0.28 -16.17 1.57
CA LEU A 57 -0.16 -15.82 0.22
C LEU A 57 0.69 -14.68 -0.34
N SER A 58 0.96 -13.64 0.46
CA SER A 58 1.85 -12.54 0.06
C SER A 58 3.26 -13.03 -0.25
N GLU A 59 3.82 -13.93 0.57
CA GLU A 59 5.11 -14.59 0.29
C GLU A 59 5.08 -15.38 -1.03
N HIS A 60 4.04 -16.18 -1.25
CA HIS A 60 3.90 -16.97 -2.47
C HIS A 60 3.82 -16.09 -3.72
N VAL A 61 3.00 -15.04 -3.70
CA VAL A 61 2.88 -14.06 -4.80
C VAL A 61 4.24 -13.38 -5.07
N ALA A 62 4.99 -13.06 -4.02
CA ALA A 62 6.34 -12.48 -4.17
C ALA A 62 7.33 -13.47 -4.81
N ALA A 63 7.27 -14.75 -4.43
CA ALA A 63 8.10 -15.81 -5.01
C ALA A 63 7.77 -16.07 -6.48
N GLU A 64 6.49 -16.15 -6.85
CA GLU A 64 6.07 -16.31 -8.25
C GLU A 64 6.43 -15.09 -9.11
N SER A 65 6.38 -13.89 -8.52
CA SER A 65 6.85 -12.67 -9.18
C SER A 65 8.35 -12.71 -9.44
N ARG A 66 9.17 -13.15 -8.46
CA ARG A 66 10.62 -13.33 -8.62
C ARG A 66 10.94 -14.32 -9.75
N LYS A 67 10.32 -15.49 -9.75
CA LYS A 67 10.54 -16.53 -10.77
C LYS A 67 10.28 -16.01 -12.18
N ALA A 68 9.19 -15.28 -12.36
CA ALA A 68 8.81 -14.82 -13.69
C ALA A 68 9.52 -13.53 -14.14
N LEU A 69 10.14 -12.77 -13.23
CA LEU A 69 11.10 -11.74 -13.62
C LEU A 69 12.44 -12.38 -14.01
N ALA A 70 12.85 -13.44 -13.30
CA ALA A 70 14.06 -14.18 -13.63
C ALA A 70 13.99 -14.81 -15.04
N THR A 71 12.82 -15.27 -15.49
CA THR A 71 12.63 -15.75 -16.88
C THR A 71 12.83 -14.65 -17.93
N GLN A 72 12.78 -13.37 -17.54
CA GLN A 72 13.06 -12.20 -18.38
C GLN A 72 14.46 -11.62 -18.14
N GLY A 73 15.32 -12.31 -17.39
CA GLY A 73 16.65 -11.81 -17.00
C GLY A 73 16.61 -10.63 -16.05
N LYS A 74 15.49 -10.41 -15.35
CA LYS A 74 15.30 -9.35 -14.36
C LYS A 74 15.25 -9.93 -12.96
N GLU A 75 15.64 -9.14 -11.98
CA GLU A 75 15.49 -9.49 -10.57
C GLU A 75 14.42 -8.62 -9.92
N ARG A 76 13.63 -9.19 -9.01
CA ARG A 76 12.77 -8.40 -8.12
C ARG A 76 13.57 -8.05 -6.87
N PRO A 77 13.81 -6.76 -6.57
CA PRO A 77 14.45 -6.37 -5.32
C PRO A 77 13.68 -6.91 -4.11
N SER A 78 14.41 -7.41 -3.11
CA SER A 78 13.83 -7.68 -1.80
C SER A 78 13.48 -6.35 -1.14
N THR A 79 12.30 -6.26 -0.52
CA THR A 79 11.86 -5.05 0.17
C THR A 79 11.77 -5.26 1.67
N ASP A 80 11.80 -4.19 2.45
CA ASP A 80 11.62 -4.27 3.90
C ASP A 80 10.26 -4.89 4.30
N ALA A 81 9.23 -4.70 3.46
CA ALA A 81 7.95 -5.37 3.62
C ALA A 81 8.05 -6.89 3.46
N ASP A 82 8.86 -7.36 2.49
CA ASP A 82 9.12 -8.79 2.33
C ASP A 82 9.84 -9.34 3.57
N ALA A 83 10.83 -8.61 4.12
CA ALA A 83 11.55 -9.02 5.32
C ALA A 83 10.64 -9.16 6.56
N VAL A 84 9.70 -8.23 6.76
CA VAL A 84 8.68 -8.33 7.82
C VAL A 84 7.84 -9.60 7.66
N ILE A 85 7.37 -9.89 6.43
CA ILE A 85 6.59 -11.10 6.15
C ILE A 85 7.40 -12.36 6.44
N GLN A 86 8.67 -12.41 5.99
CA GLN A 86 9.54 -13.56 6.24
C GLN A 86 9.74 -13.80 7.75
N THR A 87 10.04 -12.74 8.51
CA THR A 87 10.25 -12.82 9.96
C THR A 87 8.98 -13.32 10.66
N MET A 88 7.82 -12.75 10.32
CA MET A 88 6.53 -13.18 10.87
C MET A 88 6.24 -14.67 10.61
N ILE A 89 6.48 -15.16 9.38
CA ILE A 89 6.19 -16.54 9.01
C ILE A 89 7.20 -17.51 9.59
N HIS A 90 8.51 -17.25 9.41
CA HIS A 90 9.56 -18.25 9.63
C HIS A 90 10.19 -18.18 11.01
N GLU A 91 10.23 -17.00 11.63
CA GLU A 91 10.79 -16.84 12.97
C GLU A 91 9.71 -16.89 14.04
N PHE A 92 8.57 -16.23 13.81
CA PHE A 92 7.48 -16.15 14.79
C PHE A 92 6.33 -17.13 14.55
N ASN A 93 6.32 -17.85 13.41
CA ASN A 93 5.26 -18.79 13.03
C ASN A 93 3.85 -18.16 13.04
N ARG A 94 3.73 -16.92 12.57
CA ARG A 94 2.48 -16.14 12.49
C ARG A 94 2.12 -15.90 11.03
N LYS A 95 1.16 -16.69 10.53
CA LYS A 95 0.85 -16.80 9.09
C LYS A 95 -0.37 -15.99 8.65
N GLY A 96 -1.13 -15.43 9.61
CA GLY A 96 -2.35 -14.67 9.37
C GLY A 96 -3.53 -15.27 10.13
N LYS A 97 -4.69 -14.62 10.01
CA LYS A 97 -5.90 -14.95 10.77
C LYS A 97 -6.39 -16.38 10.58
N ALA A 98 -6.37 -16.88 9.35
CA ALA A 98 -6.80 -18.26 9.04
C ALA A 98 -5.92 -19.33 9.74
N ALA A 99 -4.68 -18.98 10.08
CA ALA A 99 -3.78 -19.83 10.86
C ALA A 99 -3.85 -19.57 12.37
N GLY A 100 -4.79 -18.74 12.82
CA GLY A 100 -5.02 -18.37 14.23
C GLY A 100 -4.17 -17.22 14.76
N ALA A 101 -3.14 -16.79 14.03
CA ALA A 101 -2.18 -15.79 14.50
C ALA A 101 -1.48 -15.07 13.33
N GLY A 102 -1.45 -13.73 13.38
CA GLY A 102 -0.77 -12.86 12.43
C GLY A 102 -0.19 -11.61 13.13
N PHE A 103 -0.23 -10.43 12.53
CA PHE A 103 0.03 -9.17 13.25
C PHE A 103 -0.89 -8.99 14.48
N TYR A 104 -2.05 -9.63 14.47
CA TYR A 104 -2.99 -9.69 15.58
C TYR A 104 -3.02 -11.08 16.22
N ASP A 105 -3.33 -11.10 17.52
CA ASP A 105 -3.87 -12.25 18.21
C ASP A 105 -5.39 -12.30 18.06
N TYR A 106 -5.93 -13.51 17.89
CA TYR A 106 -7.34 -13.78 17.67
C TYR A 106 -7.90 -14.68 18.78
N PRO A 107 -8.10 -14.15 20.00
CA PRO A 107 -8.66 -14.93 21.10
C PRO A 107 -10.09 -15.36 20.80
N GLU A 108 -10.42 -16.61 21.15
CA GLU A 108 -11.77 -17.14 21.00
C GLU A 108 -12.79 -16.32 21.82
N GLY A 109 -13.87 -15.87 21.17
CA GLY A 109 -14.89 -15.02 21.80
C GLY A 109 -14.42 -13.61 22.19
N GLY A 110 -13.17 -13.24 21.90
CA GLY A 110 -12.58 -11.95 22.23
C GLY A 110 -12.46 -11.01 21.03
N LYS A 111 -12.09 -9.75 21.32
CA LYS A 111 -11.69 -8.80 20.27
C LYS A 111 -10.26 -9.11 19.84
N LYS A 112 -9.97 -9.01 18.54
CA LYS A 112 -8.58 -9.05 18.05
C LYS A 112 -7.76 -7.95 18.71
N GLN A 113 -6.50 -8.27 19.00
CA GLN A 113 -5.54 -7.33 19.60
C GLN A 113 -4.21 -7.42 18.88
N LEU A 114 -3.48 -6.31 18.78
CA LEU A 114 -2.14 -6.32 18.21
C LEU A 114 -1.25 -7.24 19.04
N TRP A 115 -0.50 -8.10 18.37
CA TRP A 115 0.41 -9.02 19.03
C TRP A 115 1.57 -8.24 19.67
N SER A 116 1.88 -8.51 20.94
CA SER A 116 2.94 -7.81 21.67
C SER A 116 4.33 -7.99 21.06
N GLY A 117 4.58 -9.10 20.37
CA GLY A 117 5.86 -9.35 19.70
C GLY A 117 6.16 -8.40 18.54
N LEU A 118 5.19 -7.58 18.09
CA LEU A 118 5.47 -6.51 17.13
C LEU A 118 6.39 -5.41 17.70
N GLU A 119 6.61 -5.37 19.02
CA GLU A 119 7.66 -4.56 19.66
C GLU A 119 9.05 -4.85 19.09
N HIS A 120 9.25 -6.03 18.47
CA HIS A 120 10.48 -6.39 17.75
C HIS A 120 10.95 -5.31 16.76
N TRP A 121 10.02 -4.65 16.06
CA TRP A 121 10.36 -3.61 15.09
C TRP A 121 10.36 -2.21 15.69
N TYR A 122 9.69 -1.99 16.82
CA TYR A 122 9.44 -0.65 17.33
C TYR A 122 10.74 0.10 17.63
N LYS A 123 10.81 1.33 17.12
CA LYS A 123 11.88 2.29 17.37
C LYS A 123 11.27 3.66 17.60
N GLU A 124 11.93 4.49 18.38
CA GLU A 124 11.55 5.89 18.47
C GLU A 124 11.91 6.59 17.14
N VAL A 125 10.88 6.90 16.35
CA VAL A 125 11.02 7.52 15.02
C VAL A 125 10.14 8.76 14.90
N ASP A 126 10.69 9.79 14.26
CA ASP A 126 9.99 11.04 13.97
C ASP A 126 9.25 10.96 12.62
N ILE A 127 8.25 10.08 12.56
CA ILE A 127 7.30 10.00 11.45
C ILE A 127 5.96 10.51 11.96
N SER A 128 5.48 11.62 11.42
CA SER A 128 4.22 12.23 11.84
C SER A 128 3.00 11.43 11.34
N GLU A 129 1.85 11.63 11.99
CA GLU A 129 0.59 11.03 11.53
C GLU A 129 0.22 11.46 10.10
N GLN A 130 0.40 12.74 9.79
CA GLN A 130 0.13 13.25 8.44
C GLN A 130 1.07 12.63 7.39
N GLU A 131 2.34 12.39 7.73
CA GLU A 131 3.27 11.72 6.81
C GLU A 131 2.81 10.28 6.50
N MET A 132 2.30 9.55 7.50
CA MET A 132 1.73 8.21 7.29
C MET A 132 0.46 8.24 6.43
N ILE A 133 -0.46 9.18 6.71
CA ILE A 133 -1.68 9.38 5.92
C ILE A 133 -1.32 9.66 4.45
N ASP A 134 -0.39 10.58 4.22
CA ASP A 134 0.05 10.92 2.86
C ASP A 134 0.70 9.71 2.18
N ARG A 135 1.53 8.93 2.88
CA ARG A 135 2.13 7.71 2.32
C ARG A 135 1.05 6.72 1.86
N PHE A 136 0.01 6.47 2.67
CA PHE A 136 -1.07 5.56 2.29
C PHE A 136 -1.90 6.06 1.10
N LEU A 137 -2.23 7.36 1.06
CA LEU A 137 -3.05 7.92 -0.01
C LEU A 137 -2.25 8.04 -1.31
N PHE A 138 -1.02 8.56 -1.26
CA PHE A 138 -0.19 8.78 -2.44
C PHE A 138 0.30 7.47 -3.06
N VAL A 139 0.68 6.46 -2.27
CA VAL A 139 1.20 5.21 -2.86
C VAL A 139 0.15 4.53 -3.74
N GLN A 140 -1.12 4.56 -3.33
CA GLN A 140 -2.24 4.01 -4.09
C GLN A 140 -2.66 4.91 -5.24
N ALA A 141 -2.76 6.22 -5.01
CA ALA A 141 -3.22 7.16 -6.03
C ALA A 141 -2.23 7.30 -7.19
N LEU A 142 -0.93 7.33 -6.91
CA LEU A 142 0.09 7.34 -7.95
C LEU A 142 0.08 6.04 -8.74
N ASP A 143 -0.10 4.89 -8.09
CA ASP A 143 -0.17 3.61 -8.82
C ASP A 143 -1.46 3.47 -9.64
N THR A 144 -2.56 4.06 -9.19
CA THR A 144 -3.80 4.17 -9.99
C THR A 144 -3.57 5.00 -11.26
N VAL A 145 -2.81 6.09 -11.17
CA VAL A 145 -2.42 6.87 -12.36
C VAL A 145 -1.50 6.07 -13.28
N ARG A 146 -0.60 5.24 -12.74
CA ARG A 146 0.20 4.30 -13.57
C ARG A 146 -0.70 3.30 -14.29
N CYS A 147 -1.72 2.77 -13.63
CA CYS A 147 -2.70 1.88 -14.28
C CYS A 147 -3.46 2.57 -15.44
N LEU A 148 -3.73 3.88 -15.35
CA LEU A 148 -4.28 4.65 -16.47
C LEU A 148 -3.26 4.83 -17.59
N GLU A 149 -2.01 5.19 -17.25
CA GLU A 149 -0.91 5.39 -18.20
C GLU A 149 -0.56 4.10 -18.97
N GLU A 150 -0.62 2.96 -18.29
CA GLU A 150 -0.36 1.64 -18.84
C GLU A 150 -1.57 1.03 -19.58
N GLY A 151 -2.72 1.70 -19.59
CA GLY A 151 -3.95 1.21 -20.24
C GLY A 151 -4.60 0.01 -19.53
N VAL A 152 -4.26 -0.25 -18.26
CA VAL A 152 -4.94 -1.24 -17.40
C VAL A 152 -6.34 -0.75 -17.06
N LEU A 153 -6.43 0.54 -16.73
CA LEU A 153 -7.68 1.29 -16.59
C LEU A 153 -7.94 2.10 -17.84
N GLU A 154 -9.19 2.09 -18.32
CA GLU A 154 -9.60 2.77 -19.56
C GLU A 154 -10.19 4.17 -19.29
N SER A 155 -10.67 4.44 -18.07
CA SER A 155 -11.31 5.71 -17.74
C SER A 155 -11.03 6.16 -16.29
N VAL A 156 -11.03 7.48 -16.08
CA VAL A 156 -10.91 8.10 -14.75
C VAL A 156 -12.12 7.77 -13.86
N VAL A 157 -13.30 7.59 -14.47
CA VAL A 157 -14.53 7.21 -13.75
C VAL A 157 -14.36 5.82 -13.15
N ASP A 158 -13.94 4.84 -13.93
CA ASP A 158 -13.71 3.47 -13.46
C ASP A 158 -12.58 3.41 -12.44
N ALA A 159 -11.53 4.22 -12.63
CA ALA A 159 -10.44 4.35 -11.66
C ALA A 159 -10.96 4.78 -10.28
N ASN A 160 -11.80 5.81 -10.23
CA ASN A 160 -12.34 6.34 -8.98
C ASN A 160 -13.36 5.37 -8.34
N ILE A 161 -14.33 4.86 -9.11
CA ILE A 161 -15.33 3.91 -8.61
C ILE A 161 -14.64 2.63 -8.13
N GLY A 162 -13.75 2.06 -8.94
CA GLY A 162 -12.98 0.88 -8.58
C GLY A 162 -12.06 1.12 -7.38
N SER A 163 -11.52 2.32 -7.21
CA SER A 163 -10.70 2.64 -6.03
C SER A 163 -11.54 2.62 -4.75
N ILE A 164 -12.76 3.14 -4.76
CA ILE A 164 -13.60 3.18 -3.55
C ILE A 164 -14.17 1.79 -3.25
N PHE A 165 -14.83 1.17 -4.22
CA PHE A 165 -15.59 -0.06 -3.99
C PHE A 165 -14.77 -1.34 -4.14
N GLY A 166 -13.67 -1.28 -4.90
CA GLY A 166 -12.82 -2.44 -5.14
C GLY A 166 -11.68 -2.59 -4.11
N ILE A 167 -11.00 -1.49 -3.78
CA ILE A 167 -9.82 -1.53 -2.87
C ILE A 167 -10.08 -0.88 -1.51
N GLY A 168 -11.20 -0.17 -1.33
CA GLY A 168 -11.51 0.52 -0.08
C GLY A 168 -10.77 1.84 0.09
N PHE A 169 -10.39 2.51 -1.00
CA PHE A 169 -9.75 3.82 -0.95
C PHE A 169 -10.66 4.85 -0.25
N ALA A 170 -10.04 5.85 0.37
CA ALA A 170 -10.66 6.92 1.12
C ALA A 170 -11.86 7.57 0.40
N ALA A 171 -13.08 7.10 0.71
CA ALA A 171 -14.28 7.46 -0.04
C ALA A 171 -14.60 8.97 -0.02
N TRP A 172 -14.20 9.66 1.06
CA TRP A 172 -14.40 11.10 1.23
C TRP A 172 -13.66 11.96 0.19
N THR A 173 -12.66 11.40 -0.51
CA THR A 173 -11.92 12.10 -1.58
C THR A 173 -12.60 12.01 -2.95
N GLY A 174 -13.63 11.17 -3.10
CA GLY A 174 -14.23 10.85 -4.40
C GLY A 174 -13.41 9.86 -5.24
N GLY A 175 -12.40 9.20 -4.66
CA GLY A 175 -11.58 8.18 -5.31
C GLY A 175 -10.11 8.59 -5.47
N ALA A 176 -9.27 7.64 -5.91
CA ALA A 176 -7.82 7.79 -5.94
C ALA A 176 -7.32 8.87 -6.90
N VAL A 177 -7.92 9.01 -8.09
CA VAL A 177 -7.55 10.06 -9.05
C VAL A 177 -8.16 11.40 -8.62
N GLN A 178 -9.40 11.38 -8.13
CA GLN A 178 -10.08 12.57 -7.66
C GLN A 178 -9.39 13.19 -6.43
N PHE A 179 -8.80 12.37 -5.56
CA PHE A 179 -7.93 12.82 -4.48
C PHE A 179 -6.80 13.72 -4.99
N LEU A 180 -6.13 13.36 -6.09
CA LEU A 180 -5.05 14.17 -6.67
C LEU A 180 -5.59 15.50 -7.22
N ASN A 181 -6.77 15.48 -7.87
CA ASN A 181 -7.44 16.69 -8.35
C ASN A 181 -7.80 17.63 -7.19
N GLN A 182 -8.28 17.10 -6.07
CA GLN A 182 -8.63 17.85 -4.86
C GLN A 182 -7.37 18.42 -4.15
N TYR A 183 -6.30 17.63 -4.08
CA TYR A 183 -5.02 18.04 -3.52
C TYR A 183 -4.35 19.15 -4.37
N GLY A 184 -4.60 19.12 -5.68
CA GLY A 184 -4.09 20.04 -6.69
C GLY A 184 -2.81 19.48 -7.33
N LEU A 185 -2.82 19.27 -8.65
CA LEU A 185 -1.79 18.47 -9.32
C LEU A 185 -0.36 18.99 -9.17
N THR A 186 -0.14 20.31 -9.16
CA THR A 186 1.18 20.89 -8.88
C THR A 186 1.66 20.54 -7.47
N LYS A 187 0.77 20.62 -6.46
CA LYS A 187 1.10 20.22 -5.09
C LYS A 187 1.32 18.71 -5.01
N THR A 188 0.53 17.93 -5.74
CA THR A 188 0.66 16.47 -5.83
C THR A 188 2.03 16.08 -6.36
N LEU A 189 2.49 16.71 -7.45
CA LEU A 189 3.82 16.47 -8.02
C LEU A 189 4.93 16.76 -6.99
N ASN A 190 4.88 17.93 -6.35
CA ASN A 190 5.85 18.30 -5.32
C ASN A 190 5.84 17.33 -4.13
N ARG A 191 4.66 16.87 -3.70
CA ARG A 191 4.55 15.91 -2.59
C ARG A 191 5.08 14.54 -2.98
N ALA A 192 4.76 14.06 -4.19
CA ALA A 192 5.30 12.82 -4.74
C ALA A 192 6.83 12.84 -4.80
N GLU A 193 7.45 13.93 -5.22
CA GLU A 193 8.91 14.09 -5.25
C GLU A 193 9.55 14.12 -3.85
N ILE A 194 8.87 14.70 -2.86
CA ILE A 194 9.32 14.64 -1.46
C ILE A 194 9.27 13.20 -0.94
N LEU A 195 8.17 12.50 -1.18
CA LEU A 195 8.01 11.11 -0.76
C LEU A 195 8.97 10.17 -1.51
N GLU A 196 9.22 10.40 -2.79
CA GLU A 196 10.19 9.65 -3.59
C GLU A 196 11.60 9.81 -3.03
N ARG A 197 12.02 11.04 -2.71
CA ARG A 197 13.35 11.27 -2.13
C ARG A 197 13.54 10.61 -0.77
N LYS A 198 12.50 10.58 0.06
CA LYS A 198 12.58 10.01 1.41
C LYS A 198 12.43 8.50 1.43
N TYR A 199 11.55 7.97 0.60
CA TYR A 199 11.08 6.60 0.73
C TYR A 199 11.32 5.77 -0.53
N GLY A 200 11.56 6.37 -1.68
CA GLY A 200 11.97 5.68 -2.90
C GLY A 200 10.91 5.62 -4.00
N GLU A 201 11.24 4.87 -5.04
CA GLU A 201 10.62 4.95 -6.37
C GLU A 201 9.11 4.67 -6.44
N ARG A 202 8.53 4.00 -5.44
CA ARG A 202 7.08 3.75 -5.39
C ARG A 202 6.25 5.04 -5.37
N PHE A 203 6.83 6.13 -4.90
CA PHE A 203 6.24 7.47 -4.93
C PHE A 203 6.63 8.31 -6.15
N LYS A 204 7.42 7.76 -7.09
CA LYS A 204 7.80 8.46 -8.31
C LYS A 204 6.58 8.89 -9.10
N ALA A 205 6.47 10.18 -9.39
CA ALA A 205 5.34 10.73 -10.13
C ALA A 205 5.24 10.09 -11.54
N PRO A 206 4.08 9.51 -11.91
CA PRO A 206 3.83 8.98 -13.25
C PRO A 206 3.95 10.05 -14.33
N GLN A 207 4.23 9.67 -15.57
CA GLN A 207 4.41 10.63 -16.66
C GLN A 207 3.10 11.33 -16.98
N LEU A 208 1.97 10.62 -16.90
CA LEU A 208 0.64 11.20 -17.12
C LEU A 208 0.34 12.34 -16.13
N LEU A 209 0.74 12.21 -14.86
CA LEU A 209 0.61 13.28 -13.87
C LEU A 209 1.43 14.52 -14.28
N LYS A 210 2.69 14.31 -14.70
CA LYS A 210 3.58 15.41 -15.10
C LYS A 210 3.05 16.15 -16.33
N GLN A 211 2.50 15.43 -17.30
CA GLN A 211 1.86 16.01 -18.48
C GLN A 211 0.66 16.88 -18.10
N LYS A 212 -0.26 16.35 -17.28
CA LYS A 212 -1.44 17.11 -16.81
C LYS A 212 -1.06 18.38 -16.06
N VAL A 213 0.00 18.34 -15.25
CA VAL A 213 0.56 19.53 -14.58
C VAL A 213 1.09 20.55 -15.58
N ALA A 214 1.89 20.11 -16.56
CA ALA A 214 2.46 20.98 -17.58
C ALA A 214 1.40 21.67 -18.44
N GLU A 215 0.29 20.96 -18.70
CA GLU A 215 -0.85 21.46 -19.49
C GLU A 215 -1.85 22.29 -18.66
N GLY A 216 -1.67 22.39 -17.35
CA GLY A 216 -2.62 23.08 -16.46
C GLY A 216 -4.00 22.40 -16.38
N GLN A 217 -4.05 21.10 -16.66
CA GLN A 217 -5.29 20.32 -16.70
C GLN A 217 -5.53 19.56 -15.39
N ARG A 218 -6.75 19.01 -15.27
CA ARG A 218 -7.07 17.95 -14.32
C ARG A 218 -7.15 16.61 -15.05
N PHE A 219 -7.13 15.52 -14.29
CA PHE A 219 -7.50 14.21 -14.83
C PHE A 219 -8.96 14.21 -15.27
#